data_AF-A0A1B9FRE0-F1
#
_entry.id   AF-A0A1B9FRE0-F1
#
_cell.length_a   1.000
_cell.length_b   1.000
_cell.length_c   1.000
_cell.angle_alpha   90.00
_cell.angle_beta   90.00
_cell.angle_gamma   90.00
#
_symmetry.space_group_name_H-M   'P 1'
#
loop_
_entity.id
_entity.type
_entity.pdbx_description
1 polymer ?
#
loop_
_entity_poly.entity_id
_entity_poly.type
_entity_poly.pdbx_seq_one_letter_code
_entity_poly.pdbx_strand_id
1 'polypeptide(L)'
;MHGSATTTRTTHHTSHRQNRIRGLQGAINNPRTTHSGRSHAEQQLHHMGVKPAHPSIGTRLRHFFHLPGISHGHRSTRKTHTPYSTTHTTTRTAY
;
A
#
# COMPACT_ATOMS: atom_id res chain seq x y z
N MET A 1 -26.90 25.03 -23.27
CA MET A 1 -27.20 23.81 -22.49
C MET A 1 -25.95 23.44 -21.71
N HIS A 2 -25.84 23.88 -20.44
CA HIS A 2 -24.64 23.63 -19.61
C HIS A 2 -24.76 22.24 -18.98
N GLY A 3 -23.87 21.32 -19.37
CA GLY A 3 -23.81 19.96 -18.82
C GLY A 3 -23.20 19.96 -17.43
N SER A 4 -23.96 19.47 -16.44
CA SER A 4 -23.58 19.41 -15.03
C SER A 4 -22.48 18.38 -14.79
N ALA A 5 -21.25 18.84 -14.59
CA ALA A 5 -20.16 18.03 -14.05
C ALA A 5 -20.29 18.00 -12.50
N THR A 6 -20.91 16.96 -11.94
CA THR A 6 -20.95 16.78 -10.48
C THR A 6 -20.89 15.29 -10.12
N THR A 7 -19.73 14.66 -10.32
CA THR A 7 -19.51 13.26 -9.91
C THR A 7 -18.09 13.03 -9.37
N THR A 8 -17.66 13.74 -8.31
CA THR A 8 -16.35 13.50 -7.65
C THR A 8 -16.35 13.73 -6.13
N ARG A 9 -17.50 13.67 -5.42
CA ARG A 9 -17.54 14.04 -3.98
C ARG A 9 -17.57 12.88 -2.97
N THR A 10 -17.82 11.64 -3.38
CA THR A 10 -18.10 10.53 -2.44
C THR A 10 -16.90 9.63 -2.16
N THR A 11 -15.92 9.51 -3.06
CA THR A 11 -14.72 8.68 -2.90
C THR A 11 -13.64 9.31 -2.01
N HIS A 12 -13.63 10.64 -1.88
CA HIS A 12 -12.64 11.38 -1.09
C HIS A 12 -12.78 11.14 0.42
N HIS A 13 -13.99 10.93 0.93
CA HIS A 13 -14.23 10.82 2.37
C HIS A 13 -13.72 9.49 2.96
N THR A 14 -13.91 8.39 2.22
CA THR A 14 -13.46 7.05 2.62
C THR A 14 -11.94 6.94 2.55
N SER A 15 -11.30 7.54 1.54
CA SER A 15 -9.83 7.53 1.41
C SER A 15 -9.16 8.36 2.51
N HIS A 16 -9.75 9.51 2.88
CA HIS A 16 -9.21 10.37 3.94
C HIS A 16 -9.17 9.65 5.30
N ARG A 17 -10.27 8.98 5.68
CA ARG A 17 -10.32 8.19 6.93
C ARG A 17 -9.28 7.08 6.95
N GLN A 18 -9.14 6.34 5.85
CA GLN A 18 -8.16 5.26 5.74
C GLN A 18 -6.71 5.78 5.80
N ASN A 19 -6.41 6.88 5.13
CA ASN A 19 -5.09 7.50 5.16
C ASN A 19 -4.74 8.00 6.56
N ARG A 20 -5.71 8.56 7.29
CA ARG A 20 -5.53 8.96 8.68
C ARG A 20 -5.22 7.76 9.58
N ILE A 21 -5.96 6.66 9.44
CA ILE A 21 -5.70 5.41 10.17
C ILE A 21 -4.28 4.91 9.91
N ARG A 22 -3.83 4.88 8.65
CA ARG A 22 -2.47 4.47 8.27
C ARG A 22 -1.41 5.37 8.90
N GLY A 23 -1.61 6.69 8.89
CA GLY A 23 -0.70 7.64 9.51
C GLY A 23 -0.56 7.43 11.02
N LEU A 24 -1.68 7.23 11.72
CA LEU A 24 -1.68 6.97 13.16
C LEU A 24 -1.03 5.63 13.51
N GLN A 25 -1.29 4.58 12.73
CA GLN A 25 -0.61 3.29 12.88
C GLN A 25 0.91 3.41 12.64
N GLY A 26 1.31 4.25 11.69
CA GLY A 26 2.72 4.58 11.46
C GLY A 26 3.36 5.28 12.66
N ALA A 27 2.66 6.25 13.26
CA ALA A 27 3.14 6.97 14.45
C ALA A 27 3.40 6.03 15.64
N ILE A 28 2.49 5.07 15.89
CA ILE A 28 2.62 4.07 16.96
C ILE A 28 3.86 3.19 16.78
N ASN A 29 4.14 2.77 15.54
CA ASN A 29 5.23 1.85 15.24
C ASN A 29 6.58 2.54 15.00
N ASN A 30 6.60 3.86 14.79
CA ASN A 30 7.81 4.61 14.51
C ASN A 30 8.60 4.87 15.82
N PRO A 31 9.84 4.36 15.94
CA PRO A 31 10.67 4.54 17.14
C PRO A 31 11.09 6.00 17.37
N ARG A 32 11.02 6.85 16.35
CA ARG A 32 11.34 8.29 16.44
C ARG A 32 10.16 9.11 16.99
N THR A 33 8.98 8.53 17.11
CA THR A 33 7.82 9.22 17.67
C THR A 33 7.92 9.30 19.18
N THR A 34 7.66 10.48 19.74
CA THR A 34 7.61 10.69 21.19
C THR A 34 6.59 9.76 21.86
N HIS A 35 6.77 9.51 23.16
CA HIS A 35 5.84 8.68 23.92
C HIS A 35 4.41 9.27 23.90
N SER A 36 4.28 10.58 24.17
CA SER A 36 3.00 11.29 24.11
C SER A 36 2.36 11.23 22.72
N GLY A 37 3.15 11.33 21.64
CA GLY A 37 2.65 11.21 20.28
C GLY A 37 2.09 9.83 19.96
N ARG A 38 2.72 8.76 20.48
CA ARG A 38 2.23 7.39 20.35
C ARG A 38 0.93 7.17 21.12
N SER A 39 0.86 7.58 22.39
CA SER A 39 -0.36 7.49 23.19
C SER A 39 -1.52 8.27 22.57
N HIS A 40 -1.25 9.46 22.03
CA HIS A 40 -2.27 10.23 21.33
C HIS A 40 -2.76 9.54 20.06
N ALA A 41 -1.87 8.89 19.31
CA ALA A 41 -2.24 8.13 18.12
C ALA A 41 -3.10 6.90 18.46
N GLU A 42 -2.79 6.21 19.55
CA GLU A 42 -3.60 5.08 20.07
C GLU A 42 -5.01 5.54 20.45
N GLN A 43 -5.13 6.65 21.19
CA GLN A 43 -6.43 7.23 21.55
C GLN A 43 -7.24 7.61 20.31
N GLN A 44 -6.63 8.25 19.30
CA GLN A 44 -7.32 8.61 18.07
C GLN A 44 -7.81 7.39 17.28
N LEU A 45 -7.02 6.31 17.21
CA LEU A 45 -7.45 5.05 16.57
C LEU A 45 -8.62 4.42 17.33
N HIS A 46 -8.55 4.42 18.66
CA HIS A 46 -9.63 3.92 19.52
C HIS A 46 -10.94 4.70 19.31
N HIS A 47 -10.88 6.04 19.28
CA HIS A 47 -12.04 6.89 18.97
C HIS A 47 -12.59 6.65 17.56
N MET A 48 -11.74 6.24 16.61
CA MET A 48 -12.19 5.86 15.27
C MET A 48 -12.77 4.44 15.21
N GLY A 49 -12.81 3.69 16.31
CA GLY A 49 -13.26 2.29 16.35
C GLY A 49 -12.30 1.32 15.66
N VAL A 50 -11.02 1.70 15.53
CA VAL A 50 -9.99 0.90 14.87
C VAL A 50 -9.02 0.38 15.92
N LYS A 51 -8.84 -0.94 15.97
CA LYS A 51 -7.81 -1.56 16.81
C LYS A 51 -6.42 -1.22 16.26
N PRO A 52 -5.47 -0.77 17.09
CA PRO A 52 -4.11 -0.52 16.65
C PRO A 52 -3.49 -1.83 16.16
N ALA A 53 -3.05 -1.84 14.90
CA ALA A 53 -2.38 -2.99 14.30
C ALA A 53 -0.91 -2.96 14.76
N HIS A 54 -0.61 -3.69 15.82
CA HIS A 54 0.76 -3.92 16.23
C HIS A 54 1.28 -5.18 15.51
N PRO A 55 2.43 -5.12 14.83
CA PRO A 55 3.09 -6.36 14.42
C PRO A 55 3.35 -7.20 15.67
N SER A 56 3.10 -8.51 15.57
CA SER A 56 3.38 -9.43 16.68
C SER A 56 4.83 -9.27 17.14
N ILE A 57 5.10 -9.52 18.43
CA ILE A 57 6.44 -9.41 19.01
C ILE A 57 7.46 -10.20 18.18
N GLY A 58 7.08 -11.40 17.73
CA GLY A 58 7.92 -12.22 16.84
C GLY A 58 8.25 -11.55 15.50
N THR A 59 7.31 -10.81 14.90
CA THR A 59 7.56 -10.04 13.68
C THR A 59 8.52 -8.88 13.95
N ARG A 60 8.38 -8.17 15.07
CA ARG A 60 9.29 -7.08 15.46
C ARG A 60 10.72 -7.57 15.70
N LEU A 61 10.85 -8.68 16.44
CA LEU A 61 12.16 -9.29 16.70
C LEU A 61 12.82 -9.74 15.39
N ARG A 62 12.08 -10.36 14.47
CA ARG A 62 12.62 -10.74 13.17
C ARG A 62 13.14 -9.56 12.35
N HIS A 63 12.38 -8.46 12.29
CA HIS A 63 12.85 -7.25 11.62
C HIS A 63 14.10 -6.66 12.27
N PHE A 64 14.18 -6.70 13.60
CA PHE A 64 15.34 -6.20 14.33
C PHE A 64 16.62 -7.00 14.03
N PHE A 65 16.51 -8.32 13.93
CA PHE A 65 17.64 -9.20 13.62
C PHE A 65 17.85 -9.45 12.12
N HIS A 66 17.20 -8.68 11.23
CA HIS A 66 17.25 -8.87 9.77
C HIS A 66 16.96 -10.32 9.34
N LEU A 67 16.11 -11.02 10.09
CA LEU A 67 15.77 -12.40 9.81
C LEU A 67 14.82 -12.46 8.61
N PRO A 68 15.02 -13.41 7.67
CA PRO A 68 14.11 -13.59 6.55
C PRO A 68 12.69 -13.86 7.05
N GLY A 69 11.71 -13.19 6.42
CA GLY A 69 10.30 -13.41 6.73
C GLY A 69 9.90 -14.86 6.45
N ILE A 70 8.96 -15.39 7.24
CA ILE A 70 8.30 -16.66 6.90
C ILE A 70 7.49 -16.40 5.63
N SER A 71 8.01 -16.84 4.49
CA SER A 71 7.36 -16.77 3.20
C SER A 71 6.10 -17.64 3.24
N HIS A 72 4.95 -17.01 3.47
CA HIS A 72 3.69 -17.59 3.03
C HIS A 72 3.74 -17.53 1.51
N GLY A 73 3.87 -18.69 0.86
CA GLY A 73 4.15 -18.85 -0.56
C GLY A 73 3.08 -18.22 -1.46
N HIS A 74 3.10 -16.90 -1.61
CA HIS A 74 2.39 -16.19 -2.66
C HIS A 74 3.36 -16.03 -3.83
N ARG A 75 3.62 -17.15 -4.52
CA ARG A 75 4.26 -17.15 -5.84
C ARG A 75 3.30 -16.47 -6.82
N SER A 76 3.38 -15.15 -6.91
CA SER A 76 2.71 -14.37 -7.95
C SER A 76 3.26 -14.80 -9.30
N THR A 77 2.56 -15.68 -9.99
CA THR A 77 2.76 -15.96 -11.41
C THR A 77 2.28 -14.76 -12.22
N ARG A 78 3.04 -13.66 -12.22
CA ARG A 78 2.90 -12.66 -13.28
C ARG A 78 3.32 -13.33 -14.58
N LYS A 79 2.36 -13.75 -15.40
CA LYS A 79 2.61 -14.00 -16.81
C LYS A 79 2.81 -12.64 -17.49
N THR A 80 4.06 -12.30 -17.79
CA THR A 80 4.40 -11.22 -18.71
C THR A 80 3.89 -11.65 -20.08
N HIS A 81 2.79 -11.06 -20.55
CA HIS A 81 2.38 -11.18 -21.94
C HIS A 81 3.11 -10.07 -22.72
N THR A 82 4.08 -10.43 -23.54
CA THR A 82 4.61 -9.58 -24.61
C THR A 82 3.80 -9.86 -25.87
N PRO A 83 2.78 -9.06 -26.22
CA PRO A 83 2.29 -9.07 -27.58
C PRO A 83 3.33 -8.40 -28.49
N TYR A 84 3.24 -8.65 -29.80
CA TYR A 84 4.08 -8.14 -30.89
C TYR A 84 5.30 -8.99 -31.25
N SER A 85 5.00 -10.12 -31.89
CA SER A 85 5.87 -10.75 -32.89
C SER A 85 5.65 -10.00 -34.21
N THR A 86 6.49 -9.02 -34.53
CA THR A 86 6.43 -8.32 -35.82
C THR A 86 7.29 -9.08 -36.84
N THR A 87 6.65 -9.78 -37.76
CA THR A 87 7.31 -10.42 -38.91
C THR A 87 7.75 -9.33 -39.89
N HIS A 88 9.05 -9.13 -40.10
CA HIS A 88 9.54 -8.27 -41.18
C HIS A 88 9.72 -9.14 -42.43
N THR A 89 8.83 -8.99 -43.41
CA THR A 89 9.03 -9.53 -44.76
C THR A 89 9.97 -8.58 -45.50
N THR A 90 11.24 -8.95 -45.65
CA THR A 90 12.20 -8.18 -46.43
C THR A 90 12.06 -8.54 -47.90
N THR A 91 11.42 -7.67 -48.69
CA THR A 91 11.43 -7.78 -50.15
C THR A 91 12.79 -7.29 -50.66
N ARG A 92 13.61 -8.23 -51.16
CA ARG A 92 14.91 -7.98 -51.76
C ARG A 92 14.71 -7.54 -53.21
N THR A 93 14.85 -6.25 -53.50
CA THR A 93 14.90 -5.73 -54.87
C THR A 93 16.35 -5.80 -55.36
N ALA A 94 16.56 -6.51 -56.48
CA ALA A 94 17.83 -6.60 -57.17
C ALA A 94 18.02 -5.42 -58.13
N TYR A 95 19.25 -4.92 -58.23
CA TYR A 95 19.77 -4.14 -59.35
C TYR A 95 21.12 -4.74 -59.73
#